data_AF-A0A930J2W0-F1
#
_entry.id   AF-A0A930J2W0-F1
#
_cell.length_a   1.000
_cell.length_b   1.000
_cell.length_c   1.000
_cell.angle_alpha   90.00
_cell.angle_beta   90.00
_cell.angle_gamma   90.00
#
_symmetry.space_group_name_H-M   'P 1'
#
loop_
_entity.id
_entity.type
_entity.pdbx_description
1 polymer ?
#
loop_
_entity_poly.entity_id
_entity_poly.type
_entity_poly.pdbx_seq_one_letter_code
_entity_poly.pdbx_strand_id
1 'polypeptide(L)'
;MTKFSFNQAVPFEATHVGEVIKDELSARDMKQSELSGLTGIQRPILNDVIKGKRSLTPEMALLLEKVLNISATFLMQVQAQYELDSAKLSERVVLQTKMLDVWNVLKEQINTLFLKKVGIINGNVIEDVKRIFDVFSVDCLDSFLELKAKEKELSYYYRKSDKVTTNPIDIFSWKYYCYY
;
A
#
# COMPACT_ATOMS: atom_id res chain seq x y z
N MET A 1 12.55 -0.38 23.23
CA MET A 1 12.63 -1.44 22.19
C MET A 1 11.27 -1.54 21.53
N THR A 2 11.14 -1.00 20.31
CA THR A 2 9.96 -1.19 19.47
C THR A 2 9.82 -2.68 19.17
N LYS A 3 8.71 -3.29 19.59
CA LYS A 3 8.40 -4.68 19.26
C LYS A 3 8.25 -4.77 17.75
N PHE A 4 9.20 -5.39 17.06
CA PHE A 4 9.03 -5.77 15.66
C PHE A 4 7.83 -6.72 15.61
N SER A 5 6.72 -6.26 15.03
CA SER A 5 5.58 -7.12 14.76
C SER A 5 5.89 -7.89 13.48
N PHE A 6 6.10 -9.20 13.59
CA PHE A 6 6.36 -10.08 12.44
C PHE A 6 5.26 -10.02 11.37
N ASN A 7 4.06 -9.54 11.73
CA ASN A 7 2.92 -9.38 10.83
C ASN A 7 3.08 -8.26 9.78
N GLN A 8 4.14 -7.46 9.84
CA GLN A 8 4.38 -6.36 8.90
C GLN A 8 5.51 -6.64 7.90
N ALA A 9 6.16 -7.81 7.98
CA ALA A 9 7.19 -8.17 7.02
C ALA A 9 6.54 -8.54 5.68
N VAL A 10 7.03 -7.95 4.59
CA VAL A 10 6.71 -8.40 3.23
C VAL A 10 7.58 -9.63 2.96
N PRO A 11 7.00 -10.80 2.66
CA PRO A 11 7.78 -11.99 2.36
C PRO A 11 8.58 -11.80 1.06
N PHE A 12 9.76 -12.42 0.98
CA PHE A 12 10.61 -12.40 -0.22
C PHE A 12 9.95 -13.13 -1.39
N GLU A 13 9.20 -14.19 -1.09
CA GLU A 13 8.42 -14.98 -2.06
C GLU A 13 7.03 -15.24 -1.47
N ALA A 14 5.98 -14.95 -2.25
CA ALA A 14 4.61 -15.16 -1.81
C ALA A 14 4.23 -16.63 -2.02
N THR A 15 3.88 -17.32 -0.95
CA THR A 15 3.48 -18.74 -0.99
C THR A 15 2.05 -18.87 -1.53
N HIS A 16 1.87 -19.57 -2.64
CA HIS A 16 0.55 -19.79 -3.22
C HIS A 16 -0.16 -20.98 -2.54
N VAL A 17 -1.49 -20.95 -2.41
CA VAL A 17 -2.27 -22.08 -1.85
C VAL A 17 -2.05 -23.38 -2.59
N GLY A 18 -1.75 -23.28 -3.89
CA GLY A 18 -1.40 -24.40 -4.74
C GLY A 18 -0.20 -25.22 -4.24
N GLU A 19 0.78 -24.58 -3.60
CA GLU A 19 1.93 -25.26 -3.00
C GLU A 19 1.50 -26.05 -1.76
N VAL A 20 0.69 -25.43 -0.90
CA VAL A 20 0.11 -26.10 0.28
C VAL A 20 -0.69 -27.34 -0.12
N ILE A 21 -1.52 -27.23 -1.16
CA ILE A 21 -2.30 -28.36 -1.68
C ILE A 21 -1.38 -29.45 -2.23
N LYS A 22 -0.31 -29.07 -2.94
CA LYS A 22 0.66 -30.01 -3.51
C LYS A 22 1.44 -30.76 -2.43
N ASP A 23 1.81 -30.08 -1.35
CA ASP A 23 2.53 -30.67 -0.22
C ASP A 23 1.61 -31.65 0.53
N GLU A 24 0.33 -31.30 0.72
CA GLU A 24 -0.67 -32.18 1.31
C GLU A 24 -0.98 -33.42 0.45
N LEU A 25 -1.04 -33.26 -0.88
CA LEU A 25 -1.15 -34.39 -1.81
C LEU A 25 0.06 -35.33 -1.69
N SER A 26 1.27 -34.77 -1.60
CA SER A 26 2.51 -35.52 -1.48
C SER A 26 2.61 -36.25 -0.14
N ALA A 27 2.16 -35.62 0.95
CA ALA A 27 2.15 -36.23 2.29
C ALA A 27 1.18 -37.40 2.43
N ARG A 28 0.14 -37.46 1.57
CA ARG A 28 -0.89 -38.49 1.59
C ARG A 28 -0.73 -39.54 0.49
N ASP A 29 0.37 -39.47 -0.28
CA ASP A 29 0.61 -40.29 -1.48
C ASP A 29 -0.57 -40.29 -2.47
N MET A 30 -1.31 -39.18 -2.52
CA MET A 30 -2.52 -39.05 -3.33
C MET A 30 -2.20 -38.35 -4.66
N LYS A 31 -2.76 -38.87 -5.75
CA LYS A 31 -2.56 -38.24 -7.07
C LYS A 31 -3.61 -37.15 -7.30
N GLN A 32 -3.24 -36.10 -8.04
CA GLN A 32 -4.17 -35.05 -8.51
C GLN A 32 -5.37 -35.65 -9.28
N SER A 33 -5.16 -36.81 -9.90
CA SER A 33 -6.18 -37.59 -10.58
C SER A 33 -7.31 -38.06 -9.67
N GLU A 34 -6.95 -38.49 -8.46
CA GLU A 34 -7.84 -39.02 -7.45
C GLU A 34 -8.57 -37.87 -6.77
N LEU A 35 -7.84 -36.79 -6.45
CA LEU A 35 -8.44 -35.57 -5.90
C LEU A 35 -9.50 -34.97 -6.84
N SER A 36 -9.23 -34.95 -8.15
CA SER A 36 -10.20 -34.54 -9.17
C SER A 36 -11.44 -35.44 -9.21
N GLY A 37 -11.25 -36.76 -9.05
CA GLY A 37 -12.37 -37.71 -8.99
C GLY A 37 -13.22 -37.55 -7.74
N LEU A 38 -12.60 -37.29 -6.59
CA LEU A 38 -13.29 -37.11 -5.30
C LEU A 38 -14.03 -35.77 -5.19
N THR A 39 -13.44 -34.69 -5.72
CA THR A 39 -14.03 -33.35 -5.65
C THR A 39 -14.98 -33.04 -6.80
N GLY A 40 -14.94 -33.81 -7.90
CA GLY A 40 -15.66 -33.50 -9.14
C GLY A 40 -15.09 -32.31 -9.92
N ILE A 41 -13.98 -31.71 -9.45
CA ILE A 41 -13.30 -30.61 -10.13
C ILE A 41 -12.47 -31.17 -11.28
N GLN A 42 -12.52 -30.53 -12.45
CA GLN A 42 -11.72 -30.95 -13.60
C GLN A 42 -10.21 -30.85 -13.31
N ARG A 43 -9.45 -31.89 -13.65
CA ARG A 43 -7.98 -31.93 -13.54
C ARG A 43 -7.25 -30.68 -14.05
N PRO A 44 -7.56 -30.11 -15.24
CA PRO A 44 -6.88 -28.91 -15.72
C PRO A 44 -7.06 -27.73 -14.75
N ILE A 45 -8.27 -27.54 -14.20
CA ILE A 45 -8.56 -26.47 -13.24
C ILE A 45 -7.72 -26.67 -11.97
N LEU A 46 -7.68 -27.90 -11.45
CA LEU A 46 -6.90 -28.22 -10.26
C LEU A 46 -5.40 -28.01 -10.48
N ASN A 47 -4.89 -28.37 -11.66
CA ASN A 47 -3.50 -28.15 -12.04
C ASN A 47 -3.15 -26.66 -12.18
N ASP A 48 -4.06 -25.84 -12.72
CA ASP A 48 -3.87 -24.39 -12.81
C ASP A 48 -3.83 -23.72 -11.42
N VAL A 49 -4.65 -24.20 -10.48
CA VAL A 49 -4.61 -23.75 -9.08
C VAL A 49 -3.31 -24.17 -8.41
N ILE A 50 -2.87 -25.42 -8.60
CA ILE A 50 -1.59 -25.91 -8.04
C ILE A 50 -0.40 -25.10 -8.56
N LYS A 51 -0.43 -24.71 -9.84
CA LYS A 51 0.63 -23.91 -10.47
C LYS A 51 0.54 -22.40 -10.18
N GLY A 52 -0.43 -21.93 -9.41
CA GLY A 52 -0.58 -20.50 -9.12
C GLY A 52 -1.08 -19.65 -10.29
N LYS A 53 -1.60 -20.27 -11.34
CA LYS A 53 -2.18 -19.56 -12.50
C LYS A 53 -3.60 -19.08 -12.25
N ARG A 54 -4.30 -19.72 -11.31
CA ARG A 54 -5.70 -19.44 -10.99
C ARG A 54 -5.89 -19.39 -9.47
N SER A 55 -6.61 -18.38 -9.00
CA SER A 55 -7.00 -18.27 -7.60
C SER A 55 -7.96 -19.40 -7.19
N LEU A 56 -7.85 -19.83 -5.94
CA LEU A 56 -8.80 -20.77 -5.34
C LEU A 56 -10.15 -20.10 -5.15
N THR A 57 -11.24 -20.71 -5.67
CA THR A 57 -12.60 -20.21 -5.41
C THR A 57 -13.13 -20.76 -4.08
N PRO A 58 -14.07 -20.04 -3.42
CA PRO A 58 -14.67 -20.52 -2.18
C PRO A 58 -15.35 -21.89 -2.31
N GLU A 59 -16.00 -22.15 -3.45
CA GLU A 59 -16.62 -23.45 -3.74
C GLU A 59 -15.58 -24.58 -3.78
N MET A 60 -14.44 -24.35 -4.44
CA MET A 60 -13.34 -25.32 -4.46
C MET A 60 -12.74 -25.53 -3.08
N ALA A 61 -12.62 -24.48 -2.26
CA ALA A 61 -12.12 -24.58 -0.89
C ALA A 61 -13.00 -25.47 -0.01
N LEU A 62 -14.33 -25.35 -0.12
CA LEU A 62 -15.29 -26.19 0.61
C LEU A 62 -15.23 -27.66 0.17
N LEU A 63 -15.06 -27.92 -1.13
CA LEU A 63 -14.89 -29.27 -1.65
C LEU A 63 -13.58 -29.90 -1.17
N LEU A 64 -12.50 -29.13 -1.19
CA LEU A 64 -11.19 -29.55 -0.67
C LEU A 64 -11.25 -29.80 0.84
N GLU A 65 -12.02 -29.03 1.60
CA GLU A 65 -12.22 -29.27 3.03
C GLU A 65 -12.84 -30.65 3.29
N LYS A 66 -13.81 -31.08 2.48
CA LYS A 66 -14.42 -32.41 2.64
C LYS A 66 -13.48 -33.56 2.29
N VAL A 67 -12.54 -33.36 1.37
CA VAL A 67 -11.62 -34.43 0.92
C VAL A 67 -10.33 -34.45 1.75
N LEU A 68 -9.75 -33.28 2.00
CA LEU A 68 -8.48 -33.12 2.68
C LEU A 68 -8.63 -32.90 4.18
N ASN A 69 -9.84 -32.60 4.68
CA ASN A 69 -10.09 -32.26 6.09
C ASN A 69 -9.26 -31.05 6.58
N ILE A 70 -8.95 -30.15 5.65
CA ILE A 70 -8.28 -28.86 5.89
C ILE A 70 -9.36 -27.79 5.84
N SER A 71 -9.38 -26.87 6.80
CA SER A 71 -10.43 -25.85 6.84
C SER A 71 -10.41 -24.98 5.57
N ALA A 72 -11.58 -24.78 4.95
CA ALA A 72 -11.72 -23.92 3.79
C ALA A 72 -11.30 -22.46 4.09
N THR A 73 -11.56 -22.00 5.32
CA THR A 73 -11.17 -20.66 5.78
C THR A 73 -9.66 -20.47 5.77
N PHE A 74 -8.91 -21.51 6.18
CA PHE A 74 -7.46 -21.50 6.17
C PHE A 74 -6.92 -21.38 4.73
N LEU A 75 -7.41 -22.21 3.80
CA LEU A 75 -6.99 -22.15 2.40
C LEU A 75 -7.31 -20.78 1.77
N MET A 76 -8.49 -20.23 2.05
CA MET A 76 -8.87 -18.89 1.58
C MET A 76 -8.00 -17.79 2.18
N GLN A 77 -7.60 -17.91 3.46
CA GLN A 77 -6.71 -16.94 4.09
C GLN A 77 -5.31 -16.96 3.46
N VAL A 78 -4.78 -18.15 3.15
CA VAL A 78 -3.50 -18.27 2.43
C VAL A 78 -3.61 -17.65 1.04
N GLN A 79 -4.72 -17.86 0.31
CA GLN A 79 -4.95 -17.22 -1.00
C GLN A 79 -4.96 -15.70 -0.89
N ALA A 80 -5.73 -15.18 0.07
CA ALA A 80 -5.84 -13.75 0.29
C ALA A 80 -4.49 -13.12 0.66
N GLN A 81 -3.70 -13.81 1.50
CA GLN A 81 -2.37 -13.34 1.88
C GLN A 81 -1.43 -13.29 0.66
N TYR A 82 -1.43 -14.33 -0.18
CA TYR A 82 -0.67 -14.35 -1.43
C TYR A 82 -1.06 -13.20 -2.37
N GLU A 83 -2.36 -12.94 -2.53
CA GLU A 83 -2.86 -11.84 -3.38
C GLU A 83 -2.45 -10.47 -2.82
N LEU A 84 -2.46 -10.30 -1.50
CA LEU A 84 -1.99 -9.08 -0.86
C LEU A 84 -0.48 -8.88 -1.02
N ASP A 85 0.31 -9.94 -0.85
CA ASP A 85 1.77 -9.85 -0.92
C ASP A 85 2.25 -9.65 -2.36
N SER A 86 1.62 -10.31 -3.33
CA SER A 86 1.86 -10.04 -4.76
C SER A 86 1.48 -8.60 -5.13
N ALA A 87 0.37 -8.07 -4.60
CA ALA A 87 -0.01 -6.67 -4.80
C ALA A 87 1.00 -5.69 -4.18
N LYS A 88 1.52 -5.98 -2.98
CA LYS A 88 2.57 -5.17 -2.34
C LYS A 88 3.88 -5.18 -3.12
N LEU A 89 4.22 -6.29 -3.78
CA LEU A 89 5.43 -6.38 -4.60
C LEU A 89 5.29 -5.60 -5.92
N SER A 90 4.06 -5.35 -6.38
CA SER A 90 3.85 -4.62 -7.63
C SER A 90 4.38 -3.18 -7.53
N GLU A 91 5.28 -2.82 -8.46
CA GLU A 91 5.98 -1.52 -8.46
C GLU A 91 5.00 -0.34 -8.42
N ARG A 92 3.86 -0.47 -9.10
CA ARG A 92 2.82 0.56 -9.13
C ARG A 92 2.26 0.85 -7.75
N VAL A 93 1.94 -0.20 -6.99
CA VAL A 93 1.38 -0.06 -5.64
C VAL A 93 2.44 0.53 -4.71
N VAL A 94 3.68 0.05 -4.79
CA VAL A 94 4.80 0.60 -3.99
C VAL A 94 4.95 2.12 -4.22
N LEU A 95 4.92 2.57 -5.48
CA LEU A 95 5.02 3.99 -5.81
C LEU A 95 3.83 4.78 -5.27
N GLN A 96 2.61 4.26 -5.44
CA GLN A 96 1.39 4.92 -4.95
C GLN A 96 1.36 5.03 -3.43
N THR A 97 1.76 3.99 -2.70
CA THR A 97 1.84 4.02 -1.23
C THR A 97 2.83 5.09 -0.76
N LYS A 98 4.04 5.12 -1.34
CA LYS A 98 5.03 6.17 -1.03
C LYS A 98 4.47 7.58 -1.29
N MET A 99 3.77 7.78 -2.40
CA MET A 99 3.17 9.07 -2.75
C MET A 99 2.02 9.45 -1.80
N LEU A 100 1.23 8.49 -1.32
CA LEU A 100 0.19 8.71 -0.31
C LEU A 100 0.79 9.10 1.04
N ASP A 101 1.90 8.46 1.44
CA ASP A 101 2.61 8.80 2.67
C ASP A 101 3.14 10.24 2.60
N VAL A 102 3.77 10.60 1.48
CA VAL A 102 4.21 11.98 1.19
C VAL A 102 3.03 12.95 1.25
N TRP A 103 1.91 12.61 0.62
CA TRP A 103 0.70 13.45 0.63
C TRP A 103 0.13 13.67 2.04
N ASN A 104 0.13 12.64 2.88
CA ASN A 104 -0.34 12.75 4.26
C ASN A 104 0.54 13.73 5.05
N VAL A 105 1.86 13.64 4.91
CA VAL A 105 2.79 14.61 5.51
C VAL A 105 2.51 16.01 4.97
N LEU A 106 2.37 16.18 3.65
CA LEU A 106 2.10 17.49 3.06
C LEU A 106 0.77 18.09 3.54
N LYS A 107 -0.27 17.27 3.73
CA LYS A 107 -1.57 17.70 4.26
C LYS A 107 -1.47 18.27 5.68
N GLU A 108 -0.58 17.74 6.51
CA GLU A 108 -0.32 18.27 7.85
C GLU A 108 0.51 19.56 7.81
N GLN A 109 1.38 19.70 6.80
CA GLN A 109 2.35 20.79 6.74
C GLN A 109 1.89 21.99 5.90
N ILE A 110 0.90 21.84 5.01
CA ILE A 110 0.41 22.84 4.04
C ILE A 110 -1.11 23.00 4.14
N ASN A 111 -1.62 24.23 3.92
CA ASN A 111 -3.07 24.44 3.82
C ASN A 111 -3.62 23.98 2.47
N THR A 112 -4.18 22.78 2.45
CA THR A 112 -4.80 22.18 1.25
C THR A 112 -6.04 22.95 0.74
N LEU A 113 -6.73 23.70 1.61
CA LEU A 113 -7.87 24.54 1.21
C LEU A 113 -7.40 25.74 0.38
N PHE A 114 -6.23 26.29 0.66
CA PHE A 114 -5.63 27.36 -0.13
C PHE A 114 -5.24 26.85 -1.51
N LEU A 115 -4.48 25.76 -1.60
CA LEU A 115 -4.04 25.19 -2.87
C LEU A 115 -5.20 24.72 -3.76
N LYS A 116 -6.30 24.25 -3.14
CA LYS A 116 -7.53 23.90 -3.86
C LYS A 116 -8.26 25.14 -4.40
N LYS A 117 -8.26 26.26 -3.67
CA LYS A 117 -8.85 27.53 -4.14
C LYS A 117 -8.05 28.16 -5.27
N VAL A 118 -6.74 27.97 -5.26
CA VAL A 118 -5.83 28.47 -6.30
C VAL A 118 -5.89 27.61 -7.58
N GLY A 119 -6.52 26.43 -7.54
CA GLY A 119 -6.71 25.58 -8.72
C GLY A 119 -5.50 24.71 -9.09
N ILE A 120 -4.56 24.53 -8.16
CA ILE A 120 -3.33 23.76 -8.39
C ILE A 120 -3.58 22.25 -8.26
N ILE A 121 -4.54 21.85 -7.42
CA ILE A 121 -4.85 20.45 -7.10
C ILE A 121 -6.05 19.98 -7.93
N ASN A 122 -5.85 19.00 -8.81
CA ASN A 122 -6.89 18.45 -9.68
C ASN A 122 -7.43 17.09 -9.20
N GLY A 123 -6.94 16.58 -8.07
CA GLY A 123 -7.46 15.37 -7.42
C GLY A 123 -6.70 14.09 -7.77
N ASN A 124 -5.61 14.18 -8.54
CA ASN A 124 -4.68 13.08 -8.75
C ASN A 124 -3.46 13.28 -7.85
N VAL A 125 -3.35 12.48 -6.78
CA VAL A 125 -2.30 12.60 -5.74
C VAL A 125 -0.90 12.67 -6.35
N ILE A 126 -0.64 11.93 -7.44
CA ILE A 126 0.67 11.87 -8.09
C ILE A 126 1.03 13.21 -8.75
N GLU A 127 0.08 13.82 -9.43
CA GLU A 127 0.27 15.11 -10.09
C GLU A 127 0.27 16.25 -9.10
N ASP A 128 -0.60 16.17 -8.10
CA ASP A 128 -0.75 17.18 -7.06
C ASP A 128 0.54 17.28 -6.24
N VAL A 129 1.16 16.14 -5.89
CA VAL A 129 2.47 16.13 -5.21
C VAL A 129 3.57 16.75 -6.08
N LYS A 130 3.61 16.45 -7.39
CA LYS A 130 4.60 17.05 -8.31
C LYS A 130 4.43 18.57 -8.42
N ARG A 131 3.20 19.05 -8.62
CA ARG A 131 2.90 20.49 -8.70
C ARG A 131 3.25 21.20 -7.40
N ILE A 132 3.02 20.56 -6.25
CA ILE A 132 3.46 21.08 -4.96
C ILE A 132 4.99 21.20 -4.94
N PHE A 133 5.72 20.15 -5.32
CA PHE A 133 7.18 20.20 -5.38
C PHE A 133 7.72 21.28 -6.33
N ASP A 134 7.07 21.50 -7.48
CA ASP A 134 7.42 22.58 -8.40
C ASP A 134 7.23 23.97 -7.76
N VAL A 135 6.09 24.20 -7.08
CA VAL A 135 5.79 25.46 -6.40
C VAL A 135 6.80 25.75 -5.29
N PHE A 136 7.24 24.71 -4.56
CA PHE A 136 8.24 24.87 -3.50
C PHE A 136 9.69 24.84 -4.04
N SER A 137 9.92 24.59 -5.33
CA SER A 137 11.24 24.42 -5.94
C SER A 137 12.10 23.38 -5.22
N VAL A 138 11.48 22.24 -4.90
CA VAL A 138 12.11 21.17 -4.12
C VAL A 138 12.04 19.83 -4.85
N ASP A 139 13.14 19.09 -4.85
CA ASP A 139 13.23 17.78 -5.50
C ASP A 139 12.79 16.60 -4.62
N CYS A 140 12.76 16.76 -3.28
CA CYS A 140 12.41 15.68 -2.34
C CYS A 140 11.75 16.15 -1.03
N LEU A 141 11.05 15.22 -0.36
CA LEU A 141 10.38 15.50 0.93
C LEU A 141 11.35 16.01 2.01
N ASP A 142 12.56 15.48 2.06
CA ASP A 142 13.57 15.86 3.06
C ASP A 142 14.01 17.32 2.88
N SER A 143 14.27 17.73 1.63
CA SER A 143 14.58 19.13 1.32
C SER A 143 13.41 20.07 1.64
N PHE A 144 12.16 19.62 1.48
CA PHE A 144 10.99 20.40 1.86
C PHE A 144 10.91 20.58 3.39
N LEU A 145 11.18 19.52 4.15
CA LEU A 145 11.23 19.57 5.61
C LEU A 145 12.36 20.49 6.10
N GLU A 146 13.53 20.45 5.46
CA GLU A 146 14.64 21.35 5.77
C GLU A 146 14.31 22.82 5.52
N LEU A 147 13.65 23.16 4.40
CA LEU A 147 13.19 24.52 4.13
C LEU A 147 12.22 25.00 5.21
N LYS A 148 11.27 24.15 5.59
CA LYS A 148 10.32 24.48 6.66
C LYS A 148 11.02 24.68 8.00
N ALA A 149 12.04 23.87 8.32
CA ALA A 149 12.83 24.01 9.54
C ALA A 149 13.60 25.34 9.57
N LYS A 150 14.30 25.70 8.48
CA LYS A 150 15.02 26.98 8.34
C LYS A 150 14.07 28.17 8.46
N GLU A 151 12.86 28.08 7.90
CA GLU A 151 11.90 29.17 8.00
C GLU A 151 11.25 29.32 9.37
N LYS A 152 11.06 28.21 10.08
CA LYS A 152 10.62 28.26 11.48
C LYS A 152 11.63 29.05 12.30
N GLU A 153 12.93 28.81 12.11
CA GLU A 153 14.01 29.58 12.75
C GLU A 153 13.96 31.06 12.37
N LEU A 154 13.82 31.40 11.09
CA LEU A 154 13.71 32.78 10.61
C LEU A 154 12.53 33.54 11.20
N SER A 155 11.39 32.87 11.42
CA SER A 155 10.18 33.48 11.96
C SER A 155 10.31 34.00 13.40
N TYR A 156 11.30 33.52 14.16
CA TYR A 156 11.61 34.01 15.50
C TYR A 156 12.33 35.37 15.49
N TYR A 157 12.95 35.77 14.37
CA TYR A 157 13.71 37.02 14.27
C TYR A 157 12.87 38.23 13.85
N TYR A 158 11.63 38.03 13.39
CA TYR A 158 10.74 39.13 12.98
C TYR A 158 9.85 39.60 14.14
N ARG A 159 9.75 40.93 14.32
CA ARG A 159 8.86 41.55 15.31
C ARG A 159 7.40 41.32 14.91
N LYS A 160 6.66 40.52 15.69
CA LYS A 160 5.23 40.26 15.49
C LYS A 160 4.40 41.09 16.47
N SER A 161 3.20 41.49 16.04
CA SER A 161 2.21 42.15 16.89
C SER A 161 1.42 41.11 17.67
N ASP A 162 1.28 41.30 18.98
CA ASP A 162 0.59 40.35 19.87
C ASP A 162 -0.92 40.20 19.60
N LYS A 163 -1.50 41.09 18.77
CA LYS A 163 -2.95 41.16 18.53
C LYS A 163 -3.45 40.26 17.39
N VAL A 164 -2.57 39.80 16.48
CA VAL A 164 -3.00 39.07 15.27
C VAL A 164 -2.62 37.60 15.38
N THR A 165 -3.63 36.72 15.46
CA THR A 165 -3.45 35.27 15.39
C THR A 165 -3.10 34.88 13.95
N THR A 166 -1.83 34.66 13.69
CA THR A 166 -1.35 34.20 12.36
C THR A 166 -1.06 32.71 12.41
N ASN A 167 -1.60 31.95 11.45
CA ASN A 167 -1.28 30.54 11.31
C ASN A 167 0.06 30.41 10.54
N PRO A 168 1.11 29.83 11.14
CA PRO A 168 2.42 29.70 10.49
C PRO A 168 2.37 28.91 9.16
N ILE A 169 1.43 27.97 9.05
CA ILE A 169 1.24 27.13 7.86
C ILE A 169 0.74 27.96 6.68
N ASP A 170 -0.15 28.92 6.94
CA ASP A 170 -0.71 29.78 5.90
C ASP A 170 0.35 30.77 5.41
N ILE A 171 1.11 31.39 6.31
CA ILE A 171 2.21 32.30 5.92
C ILE A 171 3.25 31.58 5.05
N PHE A 172 3.61 30.35 5.42
CA PHE A 172 4.53 29.52 4.66
C PHE A 172 4.00 29.25 3.25
N SER A 173 2.75 28.79 3.15
CA SER A 173 2.10 28.48 1.88
C SER A 173 1.99 29.71 0.96
N TRP A 174 1.66 30.88 1.54
CA TRP A 174 1.48 32.12 0.80
C TRP A 174 2.80 32.69 0.29
N LYS A 175 3.86 32.63 1.09
CA LYS A 175 5.17 33.18 0.71
C LYS A 175 5.70 32.53 -0.57
N TYR A 176 5.74 31.19 -0.62
CA TYR A 176 6.25 30.47 -1.79
C TYR A 176 5.32 30.59 -2.99
N TYR A 177 4.00 30.65 -2.77
CA TYR A 177 3.07 30.94 -3.85
C TYR A 177 3.33 32.31 -4.49
N CYS A 178 3.71 33.35 -3.72
CA CYS A 178 4.04 34.66 -4.29
C CYS A 178 5.36 34.70 -5.06
N TYR A 179 6.24 33.70 -4.89
CA TYR A 179 7.49 33.58 -5.64
C TYR A 179 7.35 32.74 -6.92
N TYR A 180 6.26 31.99 -7.04
CA TYR A 180 5.89 31.21 -8.22
C TYR A 180 5.12 32.08 -9.23
#